data_AF-A0A0L6WBC7-F1
#
_entry.id   AF-A0A0L6WBC7-F1
#
_cell.length_a   1.000
_cell.length_b   1.000
_cell.length_c   1.000
_cell.angle_alpha   90.00
_cell.angle_beta   90.00
_cell.angle_gamma   90.00
#
_symmetry.space_group_name_H-M   'P 1'
#
loop_
_entity.id
_entity.type
_entity.pdbx_description
1 polymer ?
#
loop_
_entity_poly.entity_id
_entity_poly.type
_entity_poly.pdbx_seq_one_letter_code
_entity_poly.pdbx_strand_id
1 'polypeptide(L)'
;MHSQFEKLVDPLVTHTVNPCKKALTDAGVKASEINEVILVGGMTRMPCIVDTVKTIFSHEPSKGVNLDKAVAIGASIQGGVLAGNVTDILLLDVTPLSLGRSMLCF
;
A
#
# COMPACT_ATOMS: atom_id res chain seq x y z
N MET A 1 -15.34 2.58 24.42
CA MET A 1 -14.21 1.65 24.17
C MET A 1 -13.44 1.95 22.88
N HIS A 2 -14.08 2.32 21.76
CA HIS A 2 -13.39 2.65 20.50
C HIS A 2 -12.34 3.77 20.63
N SER A 3 -12.71 4.91 21.23
CA SER A 3 -11.83 6.09 21.32
C SER A 3 -10.59 5.93 22.21
N GLN A 4 -10.61 5.02 23.19
CA GLN A 4 -9.41 4.71 23.98
C GLN A 4 -8.42 3.86 23.19
N PHE A 5 -8.93 2.87 22.44
CA PHE A 5 -8.11 2.04 21.58
C PHE A 5 -7.46 2.86 20.46
N GLU A 6 -8.22 3.74 19.81
CA GLU A 6 -7.70 4.65 18.78
C GLU A 6 -6.57 5.53 19.31
N LYS A 7 -6.72 6.11 20.51
CA LYS A 7 -5.64 6.89 21.15
C LYS A 7 -4.38 6.09 21.41
N LEU A 8 -4.50 4.80 21.73
CA LEU A 8 -3.34 3.94 21.98
C LEU A 8 -2.59 3.60 20.69
N VAL A 9 -3.30 3.48 19.57
CA VAL A 9 -2.70 3.11 18.27
C VAL A 9 -2.40 4.30 17.36
N ASP A 10 -2.86 5.51 17.71
CA ASP A 10 -2.66 6.74 16.95
C ASP A 10 -1.19 7.00 16.54
N PRO A 11 -0.17 6.75 17.40
CA PRO A 11 1.23 6.86 16.98
C PRO A 11 1.60 5.91 15.85
N LEU A 12 1.03 4.70 15.84
CA LEU A 12 1.26 3.70 14.79
C LEU A 12 0.60 4.12 13.49
N VAL A 13 -0.63 4.64 13.55
CA VAL A 13 -1.35 5.16 12.38
C VAL A 13 -0.58 6.34 11.77
N THR A 14 -0.16 7.29 12.59
CA THR A 14 0.62 8.45 12.15
C THR A 14 1.94 8.05 11.49
N HIS A 15 2.59 6.97 11.97
CA HIS A 15 3.82 6.46 11.36
C HIS A 15 3.62 5.97 9.91
N THR A 16 2.40 5.53 9.54
CA THR A 16 2.10 5.08 8.17
C THR A 16 1.93 6.23 7.18
N VAL A 17 1.65 7.45 7.66
CA VAL A 17 1.42 8.64 6.81
C VAL A 17 2.69 9.05 6.06
N ASN A 18 3.84 9.01 6.73
CA ASN A 18 5.11 9.46 6.16
C ASN A 18 5.57 8.57 4.97
N PRO A 19 5.54 7.23 5.06
CA PRO A 19 5.76 6.34 3.92
C PRO A 19 4.86 6.63 2.72
N CYS A 20 3.56 6.89 2.94
CA CYS A 20 2.63 7.22 1.85
C CYS A 20 3.02 8.50 1.12
N LYS A 21 3.37 9.57 1.85
CA LYS A 21 3.83 10.83 1.27
C LYS A 21 5.16 10.69 0.53
N LYS A 22 6.08 9.89 1.09
CA LYS A 22 7.35 9.58 0.44
C LYS A 22 7.12 8.84 -0.88
N ALA A 23 6.24 7.84 -0.91
CA ALA A 23 5.92 7.10 -2.13
C ALA A 23 5.36 8.01 -3.24
N LEU A 24 4.49 8.97 -2.90
CA LEU A 24 4.00 9.97 -3.85
C LEU A 24 5.15 10.83 -4.41
N THR A 25 6.09 11.23 -3.55
CA THR A 25 7.25 12.02 -3.94
C THR A 25 8.20 11.21 -4.85
N ASP A 26 8.48 9.97 -4.48
CA ASP A 26 9.37 9.07 -5.24
C ASP A 26 8.78 8.72 -6.62
N ALA A 27 7.45 8.62 -6.72
CA ALA A 27 6.72 8.42 -7.97
C ALA A 27 6.54 9.72 -8.79
N GLY A 28 6.81 10.89 -8.20
CA GLY A 28 6.64 12.19 -8.85
C GLY A 28 5.18 12.58 -9.13
N VAL A 29 4.22 12.00 -8.40
CA VAL A 29 2.78 12.22 -8.60
C VAL A 29 2.14 12.94 -7.41
N LYS A 30 1.08 13.70 -7.68
CA LYS A 30 0.27 14.34 -6.65
C LYS A 30 -0.82 13.41 -6.17
N ALA A 31 -1.25 13.59 -4.92
CA ALA A 31 -2.39 12.85 -4.36
C ALA A 31 -3.66 12.93 -5.22
N SER A 32 -3.89 14.07 -5.89
CA SER A 32 -5.02 14.30 -6.79
C SER A 32 -4.96 13.52 -8.10
N GLU A 33 -3.79 12.99 -8.47
CA GLU A 33 -3.59 12.21 -9.70
C GLU A 33 -3.87 10.71 -9.46
N ILE A 34 -4.14 10.31 -8.20
CA ILE A 34 -4.51 8.94 -7.85
C ILE A 34 -5.98 8.69 -8.21
N ASN A 35 -6.22 7.74 -9.11
CA ASN A 35 -7.56 7.40 -9.59
C ASN A 35 -8.34 6.48 -8.66
N GLU A 36 -7.66 5.58 -7.94
CA GLU A 36 -8.30 4.61 -7.05
C GLU A 36 -7.37 4.28 -5.90
N VAL A 37 -7.94 4.17 -4.70
CA VAL A 37 -7.21 3.74 -3.51
C VAL A 37 -7.75 2.39 -3.07
N ILE A 38 -6.90 1.37 -3.02
CA ILE A 38 -7.27 0.02 -2.63
C ILE A 38 -6.70 -0.26 -1.24
N LEU A 39 -7.55 -0.70 -0.31
CA LEU A 39 -7.13 -1.16 1.00
C LEU A 39 -6.90 -2.67 0.98
N VAL A 40 -5.87 -3.14 1.66
CA VAL A 40 -5.53 -4.57 1.77
C VAL A 40 -5.07 -4.87 3.19
N GLY A 41 -5.52 -6.01 3.74
CA GLY A 41 -5.19 -6.47 5.09
C GLY A 41 -6.21 -6.08 6.15
N GLY A 42 -6.43 -6.97 7.13
CA GLY A 42 -7.53 -6.85 8.09
C GLY A 42 -7.52 -5.58 8.96
N MET A 43 -6.34 -5.02 9.26
CA MET A 43 -6.20 -3.80 10.06
C MET A 43 -6.78 -2.56 9.36
N THR A 44 -6.93 -2.58 8.02
CA THR A 44 -7.52 -1.48 7.25
C THR A 44 -9.03 -1.33 7.45
N ARG A 45 -9.68 -2.28 8.14
CA ARG A 45 -11.11 -2.21 8.51
C ARG A 45 -11.39 -1.19 9.62
N MET A 46 -10.35 -0.68 10.29
CA MET A 46 -10.50 0.33 11.34
C MET A 46 -10.95 1.67 10.75
N PRO A 47 -11.98 2.34 11.32
CA PRO A 47 -12.47 3.63 10.82
C PRO A 47 -11.39 4.71 10.73
N CYS A 48 -10.54 4.83 11.75
CA CYS A 48 -9.45 5.82 11.76
C CYS A 48 -8.44 5.65 10.60
N ILE A 49 -8.22 4.43 10.11
CA ILE A 49 -7.36 4.18 8.94
C ILE A 49 -8.03 4.69 7.68
N VAL A 50 -9.33 4.41 7.51
CA VAL A 50 -10.10 4.88 6.35
C VAL A 50 -10.09 6.41 6.28
N ASP A 51 -10.29 7.09 7.42
CA ASP A 51 -10.27 8.55 7.50
C ASP A 51 -8.87 9.12 7.24
N THR A 52 -7.82 8.47 7.75
CA THR A 52 -6.43 8.85 7.48
C THR A 52 -6.11 8.75 6.00
N VAL A 53 -6.50 7.66 5.35
CA VAL A 53 -6.29 7.44 3.91
C VAL A 53 -7.04 8.46 3.06
N LYS A 54 -8.31 8.78 3.41
CA LYS A 54 -9.06 9.87 2.78
C LYS A 54 -8.35 11.21 2.92
N THR A 55 -7.74 11.46 4.07
CA THR A 55 -6.98 12.70 4.32
C THR A 55 -5.71 12.77 3.47
N ILE A 56 -4.99 11.65 3.28
CA ILE A 56 -3.75 11.61 2.50
C ILE A 56 -4.02 11.74 1.00
N PHE A 57 -4.97 10.97 0.48
CA PHE A 57 -5.18 10.81 -0.96
C PHE A 57 -6.37 11.61 -1.49
N SER A 58 -7.17 12.24 -0.62
CA SER A 58 -8.40 12.96 -0.99
C SER A 58 -9.38 12.13 -1.84
N HIS A 59 -9.30 10.80 -1.71
CA HIS A 59 -10.09 9.84 -2.47
C HIS A 59 -10.76 8.85 -1.52
N GLU A 60 -12.01 8.46 -1.81
CA GLU A 60 -12.64 7.37 -1.09
C GLU A 60 -11.99 6.04 -1.47
N PRO A 61 -11.62 5.18 -0.49
CA PRO A 61 -11.09 3.86 -0.80
C PRO A 61 -12.14 2.96 -1.45
N SER A 62 -11.71 2.20 -2.45
CA SER A 62 -12.53 1.26 -3.18
C SER A 62 -12.97 0.09 -2.32
N LYS A 63 -14.22 -0.33 -2.52
CA LYS A 63 -14.82 -1.51 -1.86
C LYS A 63 -14.88 -2.73 -2.79
N GLY A 64 -14.35 -2.62 -4.01
CA GLY A 64 -14.40 -3.70 -5.01
C GLY A 64 -13.49 -4.89 -4.73
N VAL A 65 -12.58 -4.76 -3.74
CA VAL A 65 -11.54 -5.75 -3.46
C VAL A 65 -11.74 -6.38 -2.08
N ASN A 66 -11.62 -7.70 -2.00
CA ASN A 66 -11.66 -8.41 -0.73
C ASN A 66 -10.33 -8.23 0.03
N LEU A 67 -10.37 -7.50 1.16
CA LEU A 67 -9.21 -7.11 1.97
C LEU A 67 -8.32 -8.29 2.41
N ASP A 68 -8.90 -9.46 2.65
CA ASP A 68 -8.18 -10.60 3.24
C ASP A 68 -7.68 -11.59 2.19
N LYS A 69 -8.27 -11.58 0.98
CA LYS A 69 -8.00 -12.57 -0.08
C LYS A 69 -7.28 -11.99 -1.29
N ALA A 70 -7.26 -10.67 -1.46
CA ALA A 70 -6.68 -10.01 -2.63
C ALA A 70 -5.23 -10.46 -2.91
N VAL A 71 -4.42 -10.57 -1.85
CA VAL A 71 -3.00 -10.98 -1.97
C VAL A 71 -2.88 -12.41 -2.49
N ALA A 72 -3.66 -13.35 -1.94
CA ALA A 72 -3.61 -14.75 -2.34
C ALA A 72 -4.08 -14.95 -3.79
N ILE A 73 -5.10 -14.20 -4.22
CA ILE A 73 -5.58 -14.19 -5.59
C ILE A 73 -4.53 -13.60 -6.54
N GLY A 74 -3.89 -12.49 -6.16
CA GLY A 74 -2.80 -11.92 -6.95
C GLY A 74 -1.63 -12.89 -7.12
N ALA A 75 -1.27 -13.61 -6.06
CA ALA A 75 -0.22 -14.62 -6.10
C ALA A 75 -0.56 -15.81 -7.02
N SER A 76 -1.82 -16.28 -7.03
CA SER A 76 -2.23 -17.37 -7.91
C SER A 76 -2.26 -16.94 -9.38
N ILE A 77 -2.66 -15.69 -9.67
CA ILE A 77 -2.58 -15.12 -11.02
C ILE A 77 -1.12 -15.07 -11.49
N GLN A 78 -0.21 -14.57 -10.65
CA GLN A 78 1.22 -14.54 -10.98
C GLN A 78 1.78 -15.94 -11.24
N GLY A 79 1.38 -16.94 -10.45
CA GLY A 79 1.73 -18.34 -10.70
C GLY A 79 1.20 -18.86 -12.04
N GLY A 80 -0.03 -18.49 -12.41
CA GLY A 80 -0.62 -18.81 -13.71
C GLY A 80 0.12 -18.19 -14.90
N VAL A 81 0.62 -16.97 -14.74
CA VAL A 81 1.46 -16.29 -15.75
C VAL A 81 2.78 -17.04 -15.93
N LEU A 82 3.45 -17.42 -14.84
CA LEU A 82 4.70 -18.18 -14.88
C LEU A 82 4.53 -19.59 -15.48
N ALA A 83 3.36 -20.20 -15.29
CA ALA A 83 3.01 -21.50 -15.87
C ALA A 83 2.59 -21.42 -17.36
N GLY A 84 2.42 -20.22 -17.92
CA GLY A 84 1.92 -20.01 -19.29
C GLY A 84 0.40 -20.24 -19.46
N ASN A 85 -0.35 -20.40 -18.36
CA ASN A 85 -1.80 -20.59 -18.37
C ASN A 85 -2.57 -19.26 -18.47
N VAL A 86 -1.91 -18.14 -18.12
CA VAL A 86 -2.45 -16.78 -18.22
C VAL A 86 -1.55 -16.00 -19.16
N THR A 87 -2.11 -15.55 -20.28
CA THR A 87 -1.41 -14.76 -21.30
C THR A 87 -1.76 -13.28 -21.17
N ASP A 88 -0.96 -12.42 -21.80
CA ASP A 88 -1.22 -10.97 -21.94
C ASP A 88 -1.13 -10.12 -20.66
N ILE A 89 -0.38 -10.60 -19.65
CA ILE A 89 -0.04 -9.82 -18.45
C ILE A 89 1.47 -9.60 -18.40
N LEU A 90 1.89 -8.33 -18.35
CA LEU A 90 3.28 -7.94 -18.08
C LEU A 90 3.34 -7.22 -16.73
N LEU A 91 4.15 -7.74 -15.81
CA LEU A 91 4.41 -7.14 -14.50
C LEU A 91 5.87 -6.69 -14.43
N LEU A 92 6.08 -5.40 -14.15
CA LEU A 92 7.40 -4.82 -13.90
C LEU A 92 7.41 -4.29 -12.46
N ASP A 93 8.27 -4.88 -11.62
CA ASP A 93 8.40 -4.52 -10.21
C ASP A 93 9.77 -3.89 -9.92
N VAL A 94 9.90 -3.19 -8.79
CA VAL A 94 11.09 -2.42 -8.41
C VAL A 94 11.72 -2.93 -7.12
N THR A 95 13.04 -2.73 -6.97
CA THR A 95 13.73 -3.01 -5.69
C THR A 95 13.51 -1.83 -4.72
N PRO A 96 12.92 -2.03 -3.53
CA PRO A 96 12.45 -0.93 -2.67
C PRO A 96 13.56 -0.19 -1.91
N LEU A 97 14.75 -0.77 -1.82
CA LEU A 97 15.88 -0.21 -1.09
C LEU A 97 17.07 -0.01 -2.02
N SER A 98 17.80 1.08 -1.80
CA SER A 98 19.06 1.33 -2.50
C SER A 98 20.07 0.26 -2.16
N LEU A 99 20.68 -0.34 -3.19
CA LEU A 99 21.78 -1.28 -3.04
C LEU A 99 23.11 -0.53 -3.18
N GLY A 100 23.92 -0.52 -2.12
CA GLY A 100 25.25 0.11 -2.11
C GLY A 100 26.27 -0.74 -1.36
N ARG A 101 27.56 -0.56 -1.66
CA ARG A 101 28.66 -1.10 -0.85
C ARG A 101 29.24 -0.01 0.04
N SER A 102 29.56 -0.33 1.28
CA SER A 102 30.32 0.57 2.14
C SER A 102 31.77 0.65 1.65
N MET A 103 32.14 1.77 1.02
CA MET A 103 33.55 2.08 0.88
C MET A 103 33.99 2.72 2.19
N LEU A 104 34.44 1.87 3.13
CA LEU A 104 35.21 2.32 4.28
C LEU A 104 36.52 2.90 3.72
N CYS A 105 36.59 4.23 3.66
CA CYS A 105 37.83 4.94 3.50
C CYS A 105 38.56 4.84 4.84
N PHE A 106 39.62 4.01 4.89
CA PHE A 106 40.65 4.11 5.92
C PHE A 106 41.62 5.23 5.54
#